data_AF-A0A081FVT2-F1
#
_entry.id   AF-A0A081FVT2-F1
#
_cell.length_a   1.000
_cell.length_b   1.000
_cell.length_c   1.000
_cell.angle_alpha   90.00
_cell.angle_beta   90.00
_cell.angle_gamma   90.00
#
_symmetry.space_group_name_H-M   'P 1'
#
loop_
_entity.id
_entity.type
_entity.pdbx_description
1 polymer ?
#
loop_
_entity_poly.entity_id
_entity_poly.type
_entity_poly.pdbx_seq_one_letter_code
_entity_poly.pdbx_strand_id
1 'polypeptide(L)'
;MPALSANAAPIDLLEELQLRLSTLVPIAQPVARETEDQLFSADDTDHVVQIITHLEQLHPEAGPHFWSARTWGLISWQPALLALAATYLLPSRLTLSGLLQRHSNGSVAGYYLTKTQPLVPLSIKDALHHNAAELRMLSNRLLNTLSSLRKTNQRLCLRLLADRVLASLLRLQSVTGMDNREIQTHATSWLEALQLPDASALRSITAQGGQSLLMLDRKACCQEFRCANARLCRTCPRRSLDQRIALKLKDTSDD
;
A
#
# COMPACT_ATOMS: atom_id res chain seq x y z
N MET A 1 -25.03 44.86 8.31
CA MET A 1 -24.01 43.80 8.19
C MET A 1 -24.73 42.51 7.83
N PRO A 2 -24.64 41.99 6.60
CA PRO A 2 -25.27 40.72 6.27
C PRO A 2 -24.44 39.57 6.82
N ALA A 3 -25.13 38.63 7.47
CA ALA A 3 -24.58 37.41 8.01
C ALA A 3 -23.97 36.54 6.90
N LEU A 4 -22.78 35.99 7.17
CA LEU A 4 -22.18 34.96 6.35
C LEU A 4 -23.08 33.72 6.37
N SER A 5 -23.63 33.39 5.20
CA SER A 5 -24.36 32.16 4.94
C SER A 5 -23.42 30.96 5.09
N ALA A 6 -23.51 30.28 6.24
CA ALA A 6 -22.96 28.96 6.45
C ALA A 6 -23.94 27.94 5.86
N ASN A 7 -23.86 27.69 4.55
CA ASN A 7 -24.63 26.64 3.90
C ASN A 7 -23.81 25.96 2.79
N ALA A 8 -22.59 25.55 3.14
CA ALA A 8 -21.91 24.51 2.37
C ALA A 8 -22.54 23.17 2.74
N ALA A 9 -23.00 22.41 1.75
CA ALA A 9 -23.42 21.02 1.97
C ALA A 9 -22.30 20.26 2.71
N PRO A 10 -22.62 19.35 3.64
CA PRO A 10 -21.59 18.57 4.32
C PRO A 10 -20.77 17.82 3.26
N ILE A 11 -19.46 18.09 3.23
CA ILE A 11 -18.54 17.42 2.31
C ILE A 11 -18.58 15.92 2.62
N ASP A 12 -18.91 15.10 1.63
CA ASP A 12 -18.74 13.65 1.73
C ASP A 12 -17.23 13.37 1.78
N LEU A 13 -16.70 13.20 2.98
CA LEU A 13 -15.27 12.98 3.22
C LEU A 13 -14.75 11.74 2.46
N LEU A 14 -15.60 10.75 2.21
CA LEU A 14 -15.21 9.58 1.43
C LEU A 14 -14.97 9.94 -0.04
N GLU A 15 -15.83 10.77 -0.63
CA GLU A 15 -15.66 11.27 -2.01
C GLU A 15 -14.42 12.17 -2.12
N GLU A 16 -14.17 13.03 -1.13
CA GLU A 16 -12.97 13.86 -1.06
C GLU A 16 -11.69 13.01 -0.96
N LEU A 17 -11.68 11.98 -0.12
CA LEU A 17 -10.54 11.05 -0.02
C LEU A 17 -10.30 10.34 -1.35
N GLN A 18 -11.37 9.86 -2.01
CA GLN A 18 -11.30 9.19 -3.31
C GLN A 18 -10.72 10.12 -4.39
N LEU A 19 -11.13 11.39 -4.42
CA LEU A 19 -10.62 12.39 -5.35
C LEU A 19 -9.13 12.70 -5.13
N ARG A 20 -8.69 12.87 -3.87
CA ARG A 20 -7.27 13.08 -3.56
C ARG A 20 -6.43 11.86 -3.93
N LEU A 21 -6.96 10.67 -3.67
CA LEU A 21 -6.25 9.42 -3.95
C LEU A 21 -6.13 9.14 -5.45
N SER A 22 -7.18 9.38 -6.24
CA SER A 22 -7.18 9.18 -7.69
C SER A 22 -6.15 10.06 -8.40
N THR A 23 -5.90 11.26 -7.87
CA THR A 23 -4.86 12.16 -8.35
C THR A 23 -3.46 11.60 -8.07
N LEU A 24 -3.25 10.98 -6.90
CA LEU A 24 -1.95 10.45 -6.51
C LEU A 24 -1.64 9.10 -7.17
N VAL A 25 -2.64 8.21 -7.29
CA VAL A 25 -2.51 6.85 -7.81
C VAL A 25 -3.71 6.54 -8.71
N PRO A 26 -3.64 6.85 -10.02
CA PRO A 26 -4.77 6.73 -10.93
C PRO A 26 -5.35 5.32 -11.08
N ILE A 27 -4.61 4.27 -10.72
CA ILE A 27 -5.10 2.88 -10.75
C ILE A 27 -5.93 2.51 -9.51
N ALA A 28 -5.89 3.31 -8.44
CA ALA A 28 -6.63 3.10 -7.20
C ALA A 28 -7.95 3.88 -7.22
N GLN A 29 -8.84 3.54 -8.16
CA GLN A 29 -10.13 4.23 -8.30
C GLN A 29 -11.21 3.55 -7.45
N PRO A 30 -12.17 4.31 -6.89
CA PRO A 30 -13.40 3.72 -6.42
C PRO A 30 -14.14 3.06 -7.59
N VAL A 31 -14.82 1.95 -7.33
CA VAL A 31 -15.69 1.28 -8.31
C VAL A 31 -17.11 1.22 -7.76
N ALA A 32 -18.10 1.22 -8.67
CA ALA A 32 -19.49 1.00 -8.30
C ALA A 32 -19.67 -0.42 -7.75
N ARG A 33 -20.59 -0.58 -6.79
CA ARG A 33 -20.89 -1.89 -6.21
C ARG A 33 -21.43 -2.88 -7.24
N GLU A 34 -22.09 -2.39 -8.28
CA GLU A 34 -22.75 -3.18 -9.34
C GLU A 34 -21.80 -4.10 -10.12
N THR A 35 -20.48 -4.00 -9.93
CA THR A 35 -19.50 -4.95 -10.47
C THR A 35 -19.24 -6.14 -9.51
N GLU A 36 -20.28 -6.69 -8.86
CA GLU A 36 -20.14 -7.65 -7.75
C GLU A 36 -19.31 -8.89 -8.14
N ASP A 37 -19.45 -9.41 -9.37
CA ASP A 37 -18.73 -10.62 -9.84
C ASP A 37 -17.20 -10.47 -9.90
N GLN A 38 -16.68 -9.25 -9.73
CA GLN A 38 -15.25 -8.96 -9.71
C GLN A 38 -14.78 -8.37 -8.37
N LEU A 39 -15.70 -8.18 -7.42
CA LEU A 39 -15.41 -7.63 -6.10
C LEU A 39 -15.25 -8.75 -5.09
N PHE A 40 -14.12 -8.74 -4.37
CA PHE A 40 -13.84 -9.73 -3.33
C PHE A 40 -13.56 -9.06 -1.99
N SER A 41 -13.97 -9.76 -0.92
CA SER A 41 -13.66 -9.38 0.45
C SER A 41 -12.42 -10.12 0.97
N ALA A 42 -11.96 -9.81 2.18
CA ALA A 42 -10.75 -10.42 2.72
C ALA A 42 -10.82 -11.93 2.93
N ASP A 43 -12.02 -12.48 3.14
CA ASP A 43 -12.25 -13.90 3.43
C ASP A 43 -12.67 -14.68 2.18
N ASP A 44 -12.73 -14.01 1.02
CA ASP A 44 -13.14 -14.61 -0.23
C ASP A 44 -12.02 -15.47 -0.83
N THR A 45 -12.18 -16.78 -0.74
CA THR A 45 -11.17 -17.73 -1.20
C THR A 45 -11.23 -17.92 -2.72
N ASP A 46 -12.40 -17.89 -3.34
CA ASP A 46 -12.59 -18.19 -4.76
C ASP A 46 -11.89 -17.15 -5.64
N HIS A 47 -12.02 -15.87 -5.30
CA HIS A 47 -11.35 -14.79 -6.02
C HIS A 47 -9.82 -14.85 -5.84
N VAL A 48 -9.34 -15.19 -4.63
CA VAL A 48 -7.91 -15.35 -4.38
C VAL A 48 -7.34 -16.55 -5.15
N VAL A 49 -8.08 -17.66 -5.26
CA VAL A 49 -7.72 -18.79 -6.12
C VAL A 49 -7.61 -18.35 -7.58
N GLN A 50 -8.56 -17.58 -8.10
CA GLN A 50 -8.50 -17.08 -9.48
C GLN A 50 -7.24 -16.24 -9.73
N ILE A 51 -6.86 -15.36 -8.80
CA ILE A 51 -5.62 -14.56 -8.89
C ILE A 51 -4.39 -15.47 -8.91
N ILE A 52 -4.33 -16.46 -8.02
CA ILE A 52 -3.21 -17.41 -7.95
C ILE A 52 -3.10 -18.21 -9.26
N THR A 53 -4.21 -18.80 -9.73
CA THR A 53 -4.26 -19.59 -10.96
C THR A 53 -3.81 -18.76 -12.17
N HIS A 54 -4.22 -17.50 -12.25
CA HIS A 54 -3.76 -16.61 -13.31
C HIS A 54 -2.24 -16.41 -13.28
N LEU A 55 -1.65 -16.22 -12.11
CA LEU A 55 -0.19 -16.07 -11.96
C LEU A 55 0.57 -17.36 -12.29
N GLU A 56 0.00 -18.52 -11.98
CA GLU A 56 0.58 -19.82 -12.35
C GLU A 56 0.61 -20.02 -13.87
N GLN A 57 -0.46 -19.62 -14.56
CA GLN A 57 -0.55 -19.68 -16.01
C GLN A 57 0.40 -18.70 -16.69
N LEU A 58 0.52 -17.48 -16.16
CA LEU A 58 1.34 -16.42 -16.74
C LEU A 58 2.84 -16.63 -16.50
N HIS A 59 3.20 -17.16 -15.33
CA HIS A 59 4.59 -17.36 -14.90
C HIS A 59 4.80 -18.76 -14.28
N PRO A 60 4.60 -19.85 -15.05
CA PRO A 60 4.76 -21.21 -14.55
C PRO A 60 6.19 -21.49 -14.05
N GLU A 61 7.19 -20.81 -14.62
CA GLU A 61 8.61 -20.93 -14.27
C GLU A 61 8.97 -20.33 -12.90
N ALA A 62 8.18 -19.38 -12.40
CA ALA A 62 8.54 -18.60 -11.23
C ALA A 62 8.27 -19.35 -9.90
N GLY A 63 7.34 -20.31 -9.93
CA GLY A 63 7.07 -21.24 -8.84
C GLY A 63 6.35 -20.64 -7.62
N PRO A 64 6.03 -21.49 -6.62
CA PRO A 64 5.10 -21.16 -5.54
C PRO A 64 5.52 -20.00 -4.66
N HIS A 65 6.83 -19.79 -4.46
CA HIS A 65 7.31 -18.65 -3.68
C HIS A 65 7.01 -17.31 -4.34
N PHE A 66 7.09 -17.24 -5.67
CA PHE A 66 6.72 -16.03 -6.41
C PHE A 66 5.21 -15.84 -6.40
N TRP A 67 4.42 -16.88 -6.73
CA TRP A 67 2.97 -16.76 -6.81
C TRP A 67 2.37 -16.27 -5.49
N SER A 68 2.75 -16.87 -4.34
CA SER A 68 2.28 -16.40 -3.02
C SER A 68 2.71 -14.95 -2.73
N ALA A 69 3.98 -14.59 -2.98
CA ALA A 69 4.47 -13.24 -2.72
C ALA A 69 3.80 -12.19 -3.61
N ARG A 70 3.52 -12.54 -4.88
CA ARG A 70 2.86 -11.67 -5.84
C ARG A 70 1.38 -11.52 -5.54
N THR A 71 0.65 -12.60 -5.26
CA THR A 71 -0.75 -12.54 -4.81
C THR A 71 -0.87 -11.66 -3.57
N TRP A 72 -0.01 -11.86 -2.57
CA TRP A 72 0.01 -11.00 -1.39
C TRP A 72 0.18 -9.52 -1.74
N GLY A 73 1.18 -9.20 -2.58
CA GLY A 73 1.41 -7.83 -3.02
C GLY A 73 0.26 -7.21 -3.82
N LEU A 74 -0.55 -8.02 -4.51
CA LEU A 74 -1.74 -7.59 -5.25
C LEU A 74 -2.92 -7.33 -4.32
N ILE A 75 -3.17 -8.18 -3.32
CA ILE A 75 -4.35 -8.04 -2.44
C ILE A 75 -4.11 -7.08 -1.26
N SER A 76 -2.85 -6.74 -0.95
CA SER A 76 -2.51 -5.91 0.22
C SER A 76 -2.21 -4.45 -0.11
N TRP A 77 -1.99 -4.09 -1.38
CA TRP A 77 -1.49 -2.75 -1.71
C TRP A 77 -2.55 -1.65 -1.60
N GLN A 78 -3.79 -1.91 -2.02
CA GLN A 78 -4.88 -0.93 -1.91
C GLN A 78 -5.27 -0.66 -0.46
N PRO A 79 -5.46 -1.68 0.42
CA PRO A 79 -5.69 -1.44 1.83
C PRO A 79 -4.63 -0.54 2.47
N ALA A 80 -3.35 -0.81 2.19
CA ALA A 80 -2.25 -0.03 2.72
C ALA A 80 -2.31 1.43 2.22
N LEU A 81 -2.50 1.62 0.92
CA LEU A 81 -2.58 2.95 0.33
C LEU A 81 -3.76 3.77 0.87
N LEU A 82 -4.94 3.13 1.01
CA LEU A 82 -6.14 3.76 1.58
C LEU A 82 -5.92 4.20 3.04
N ALA A 83 -5.32 3.33 3.85
CA ALA A 83 -5.00 3.63 5.24
C ALA A 83 -4.09 4.86 5.38
N LEU A 84 -3.04 4.95 4.55
CA LEU A 84 -2.16 6.13 4.57
C LEU A 84 -2.84 7.38 4.00
N ALA A 85 -3.64 7.26 2.94
CA ALA A 85 -4.36 8.40 2.38
C ALA A 85 -5.35 8.99 3.41
N ALA A 86 -6.09 8.14 4.12
CA ALA A 86 -6.96 8.56 5.21
C ALA A 86 -6.20 9.08 6.45
N THR A 87 -4.89 8.85 6.56
CA THR A 87 -4.07 9.43 7.63
C THR A 87 -3.47 10.78 7.25
N TYR A 88 -3.02 10.96 6.01
CA TYR A 88 -2.21 12.12 5.61
C TYR A 88 -2.90 13.07 4.62
N LEU A 89 -3.75 12.55 3.73
CA LEU A 89 -4.46 13.40 2.77
C LEU A 89 -5.77 13.91 3.35
N LEU A 90 -6.47 13.09 4.12
CA LEU A 90 -7.69 13.49 4.82
C LEU A 90 -7.74 12.81 6.19
N PRO A 91 -7.01 13.32 7.19
CA PRO A 91 -6.85 12.69 8.51
C PRO A 91 -8.19 12.32 9.13
N SER A 92 -8.50 11.03 9.11
CA SER A 92 -9.80 10.50 9.48
C SER A 92 -9.75 9.02 9.85
N ARG A 93 -10.82 8.59 10.52
CA ARG A 93 -11.11 7.21 10.86
C ARG A 93 -11.58 6.47 9.61
N LEU A 94 -10.77 5.56 9.09
CA LEU A 94 -11.13 4.68 7.98
C LEU A 94 -11.39 3.26 8.48
N THR A 95 -12.60 2.75 8.26
CA THR A 95 -12.92 1.33 8.51
C THR A 95 -12.62 0.50 7.26
N LEU A 96 -11.77 -0.52 7.41
CA LEU A 96 -11.36 -1.43 6.32
C LEU A 96 -12.08 -2.78 6.34
N SER A 97 -12.81 -3.10 7.41
CA SER A 97 -13.49 -4.40 7.57
C SER A 97 -14.51 -4.71 6.47
N GLY A 98 -15.13 -3.68 5.89
CA GLY A 98 -16.08 -3.77 4.76
C GLY A 98 -15.47 -3.41 3.40
N LEU A 99 -14.14 -3.33 3.28
CA LEU A 99 -13.48 -3.07 2.01
C LEU A 99 -13.71 -4.25 1.05
N LEU A 100 -14.20 -3.93 -0.15
CA LEU A 100 -14.17 -4.84 -1.28
C LEU A 100 -13.11 -4.37 -2.27
N GLN A 101 -12.43 -5.32 -2.91
CA GLN A 101 -11.39 -5.05 -3.89
C GLN A 101 -11.79 -5.66 -5.22
N ARG A 102 -11.52 -4.95 -6.32
CA ARG A 102 -11.80 -5.47 -7.66
C ARG A 102 -10.59 -6.24 -8.18
N HIS A 103 -10.81 -7.45 -8.70
CA HIS A 103 -9.82 -8.16 -9.49
C HIS A 103 -10.28 -8.34 -10.94
N SER A 104 -9.33 -8.37 -11.86
CA SER A 104 -9.56 -8.70 -13.27
C SER A 104 -8.25 -9.14 -13.89
N ASN A 105 -8.26 -10.29 -14.58
CA ASN A 105 -7.10 -10.84 -15.29
C ASN A 105 -5.82 -10.86 -14.43
N GLY A 106 -5.92 -11.35 -13.20
CA GLY A 106 -4.80 -11.43 -12.24
C GLY A 106 -4.26 -10.09 -11.74
N SER A 107 -4.91 -8.97 -12.07
CA SER A 107 -4.67 -7.67 -11.46
C SER A 107 -5.68 -7.40 -10.36
N VAL A 108 -5.28 -6.66 -9.34
CA VAL A 108 -6.17 -6.14 -8.28
C VAL A 108 -6.05 -4.63 -8.32
N ALA A 109 -7.11 -3.99 -8.81
CA ALA A 109 -7.17 -2.55 -9.02
C ALA A 109 -8.62 -2.09 -9.03
N GLY A 110 -8.95 -1.25 -8.05
CA GLY A 110 -10.28 -0.72 -7.82
C GLY A 110 -10.83 -1.21 -6.49
N TYR A 111 -11.60 -0.37 -5.79
CA TYR A 111 -12.15 -0.73 -4.50
C TYR A 111 -13.54 -0.17 -4.29
N TYR A 112 -14.27 -0.78 -3.37
CA TYR A 112 -15.52 -0.27 -2.86
C TYR A 112 -15.43 -0.14 -1.34
N LEU A 113 -15.73 1.07 -0.85
CA LEU A 113 -15.90 1.38 0.57
C LEU A 113 -17.37 1.70 0.80
N THR A 114 -17.98 1.06 1.80
CA THR A 114 -19.39 1.28 2.10
C THR A 114 -19.65 2.70 2.62
N LYS A 115 -20.66 3.38 2.07
CA LYS A 115 -21.13 4.68 2.58
C LYS A 115 -21.77 4.59 3.98
N THR A 116 -22.11 3.39 4.44
CA THR A 116 -22.70 3.18 5.78
C THR A 116 -21.70 3.37 6.92
N GLN A 117 -20.41 3.51 6.63
CA GLN A 117 -19.35 3.78 7.61
C GLN A 117 -18.62 5.07 7.21
N PRO A 118 -19.19 6.25 7.56
CA PRO A 118 -18.61 7.52 7.15
C PRO A 118 -17.23 7.73 7.80
N LEU A 119 -16.36 8.45 7.09
CA LEU A 119 -15.09 8.89 7.67
C LEU A 119 -15.36 9.89 8.80
N VAL A 120 -14.63 9.74 9.90
CA VAL A 120 -14.71 10.66 11.04
C VAL A 120 -13.38 11.41 11.16
N PRO A 121 -13.34 12.75 11.08
CA PRO A 121 -12.09 13.50 11.19
C PRO A 121 -11.31 13.20 12.48
N LEU A 122 -9.99 13.13 12.38
CA LEU A 122 -9.07 12.87 13.49
C LEU A 122 -7.80 13.71 13.36
N SER A 123 -7.01 13.80 14.43
CA SER A 123 -5.62 14.23 14.32
C SER A 123 -4.82 13.22 13.49
N ILE A 124 -3.71 13.64 12.86
CA ILE A 124 -2.83 12.72 12.11
C ILE A 124 -2.36 11.56 13.01
N LYS A 125 -2.02 11.85 14.27
CA LYS A 125 -1.55 10.85 15.23
C LYS A 125 -2.63 9.80 15.52
N ASP A 126 -3.86 10.24 15.78
CA ASP A 126 -4.97 9.33 16.08
C ASP A 126 -5.41 8.56 14.84
N ALA A 127 -5.44 9.22 13.68
CA ALA A 127 -5.72 8.59 12.39
C ALA A 127 -4.67 7.51 12.06
N LEU A 128 -3.38 7.77 12.32
CA LEU A 128 -2.31 6.78 12.13
C LEU A 128 -2.57 5.54 12.98
N HIS A 129 -2.75 5.70 14.29
CA HIS A 129 -2.95 4.55 15.17
C HIS A 129 -4.22 3.77 14.82
N HIS A 130 -5.32 4.46 14.50
CA HIS A 130 -6.55 3.81 14.10
C HIS A 130 -6.42 3.08 12.76
N ASN A 131 -5.97 3.76 11.71
CA ASN A 131 -5.89 3.18 10.37
C ASN A 131 -4.82 2.08 10.29
N ALA A 132 -3.76 2.14 11.10
CA ALA A 132 -2.80 1.04 11.25
C ALA A 132 -3.43 -0.19 11.92
N ALA A 133 -4.29 -0.01 12.92
CA ALA A 133 -5.01 -1.12 13.54
C ALA A 133 -5.97 -1.79 12.54
N GLU A 134 -6.75 -1.00 11.79
CA GLU A 134 -7.63 -1.48 10.71
C GLU A 134 -6.84 -2.23 9.63
N LEU A 135 -5.71 -1.66 9.18
CA LEU A 135 -4.84 -2.30 8.19
C LEU A 135 -4.27 -3.62 8.70
N ARG A 136 -3.85 -3.68 9.98
CA ARG A 136 -3.34 -4.91 10.60
C ARG A 136 -4.41 -6.00 10.64
N MET A 137 -5.62 -5.67 11.07
CA MET A 137 -6.74 -6.62 11.12
C MET A 137 -7.08 -7.16 9.73
N LEU A 138 -7.23 -6.27 8.75
CA LEU A 138 -7.55 -6.67 7.38
C LEU A 138 -6.41 -7.51 6.75
N SER A 139 -5.16 -7.10 6.97
CA SER A 139 -3.98 -7.81 6.47
C SER A 139 -3.88 -9.22 7.05
N ASN A 140 -4.22 -9.41 8.33
CA ASN A 140 -4.26 -10.74 8.95
C ASN A 140 -5.33 -11.63 8.31
N ARG A 141 -6.52 -11.10 8.02
CA ARG A 141 -7.58 -11.83 7.30
C ARG A 141 -7.14 -12.25 5.90
N LEU A 142 -6.64 -11.31 5.10
CA LEU A 142 -6.11 -11.59 3.77
C LEU A 142 -4.98 -12.63 3.79
N LEU A 143 -4.08 -12.55 4.78
CA LEU A 143 -2.97 -13.48 4.93
C LEU A 143 -3.44 -14.87 5.34
N ASN A 144 -4.47 -14.96 6.19
CA ASN A 144 -5.10 -16.23 6.56
C ASN A 144 -5.75 -16.89 5.35
N THR A 145 -6.52 -16.13 4.55
CA THR A 145 -7.12 -16.59 3.29
C THR A 145 -6.05 -17.10 2.32
N LEU A 146 -4.98 -16.35 2.10
CA LEU A 146 -3.88 -16.80 1.25
C LEU A 146 -3.18 -18.06 1.82
N SER A 147 -3.00 -18.12 3.13
CA SER A 147 -2.30 -19.24 3.80
C SER A 147 -3.12 -20.53 3.83
N SER A 148 -4.46 -20.45 3.83
CA SER A 148 -5.33 -21.63 3.74
C SER A 148 -5.31 -22.23 2.33
N LEU A 149 -5.09 -21.41 1.30
CA LEU A 149 -5.06 -21.82 -0.10
C LEU A 149 -3.69 -22.32 -0.56
N ARG A 150 -2.60 -21.78 0.01
CA ARG A 150 -1.24 -22.13 -0.41
C ARG A 150 -0.24 -21.93 0.72
N LYS A 151 0.80 -22.78 0.74
CA LYS A 151 1.96 -22.61 1.62
C LYS A 151 2.58 -21.22 1.44
N THR A 152 2.41 -20.38 2.45
CA THR A 152 2.77 -18.96 2.39
C THR A 152 3.79 -18.64 3.48
N ASN A 153 4.86 -17.93 3.10
CA ASN A 153 5.81 -17.41 4.06
C ASN A 153 5.26 -16.12 4.67
N GLN A 154 4.57 -16.25 5.80
CA GLN A 154 3.92 -15.11 6.48
C GLN A 154 4.90 -13.98 6.81
N ARG A 155 6.12 -14.31 7.26
CA ARG A 155 7.15 -13.31 7.55
C ARG A 155 7.54 -12.51 6.31
N LEU A 156 7.64 -13.17 5.15
CA LEU A 156 7.89 -12.49 3.88
C LEU A 156 6.73 -11.55 3.53
N CYS A 157 5.48 -12.02 3.63
CA CYS A 157 4.29 -11.20 3.36
C CYS A 157 4.25 -9.95 4.24
N LEU A 158 4.43 -10.10 5.55
CA LEU A 158 4.44 -8.98 6.48
C LEU A 158 5.58 -7.97 6.20
N ARG A 159 6.76 -8.44 5.79
CA ARG A 159 7.84 -7.54 5.33
C ARG A 159 7.49 -6.82 4.02
N LEU A 160 6.80 -7.48 3.09
CA LEU A 160 6.32 -6.83 1.87
C LEU A 160 5.22 -5.80 2.15
N LEU A 161 4.39 -6.01 3.17
CA LEU A 161 3.44 -5.00 3.65
C LEU A 161 4.17 -3.79 4.24
N ALA A 162 5.18 -4.02 5.08
CA ALA A 162 6.02 -2.95 5.61
C ALA A 162 6.71 -2.15 4.49
N ASP A 163 7.33 -2.84 3.51
CA ASP A 163 7.91 -2.19 2.32
C ASP A 163 6.87 -1.34 1.58
N ARG A 164 5.62 -1.84 1.44
CA ARG A 164 4.53 -1.11 0.77
C ARG A 164 4.13 0.15 1.53
N VAL A 165 3.96 0.06 2.85
CA VAL A 165 3.61 1.20 3.71
C VAL A 165 4.67 2.30 3.60
N LEU A 166 5.94 1.93 3.70
CA LEU A 166 7.04 2.89 3.59
C LEU A 166 7.17 3.47 2.16
N ALA A 167 6.96 2.66 1.13
CA ALA A 167 6.92 3.17 -0.25
C ALA A 167 5.77 4.16 -0.47
N SER A 168 4.61 3.91 0.12
CA SER A 168 3.46 4.82 0.06
C SER A 168 3.72 6.11 0.84
N LEU A 169 4.40 6.07 1.99
CA LEU A 169 4.85 7.28 2.71
C LEU A 169 5.76 8.15 1.84
N LEU A 170 6.76 7.55 1.19
CA LEU A 170 7.65 8.29 0.27
C LEU A 170 6.89 8.91 -0.90
N ARG A 171 5.84 8.25 -1.40
CA ARG A 171 4.98 8.81 -2.45
C ARG A 171 4.08 9.93 -1.94
N LEU A 172 3.63 9.85 -0.69
CA LEU A 172 2.84 10.92 -0.06
C LEU A 172 3.69 12.15 0.26
N GLN A 173 4.98 11.96 0.56
CA GLN A 173 5.92 13.05 0.80
C GLN A 173 5.88 14.12 -0.30
N SER A 174 5.80 13.71 -1.57
CA SER A 174 5.79 14.64 -2.71
C SER A 174 4.53 15.49 -2.83
N VAL A 175 3.44 15.13 -2.13
CA VAL A 175 2.16 15.86 -2.18
C VAL A 175 1.78 16.50 -0.85
N THR A 176 2.35 16.05 0.27
CA THR A 176 2.09 16.63 1.59
C THR A 176 3.12 17.69 2.00
N GLY A 177 4.29 17.72 1.35
CA GLY A 177 5.38 18.64 1.71
C GLY A 177 6.13 18.26 2.99
N MET A 178 5.90 17.05 3.53
CA MET A 178 6.60 16.56 4.72
C MET A 178 8.11 16.44 4.46
N ASP A 179 8.92 16.84 5.44
CA ASP A 179 10.36 16.71 5.34
C ASP A 179 10.84 15.27 5.60
N ASN A 180 12.12 15.00 5.38
CA ASN A 180 12.69 13.66 5.55
C ASN A 180 12.59 13.16 7.00
N ARG A 181 12.69 14.05 7.99
CA ARG A 181 12.64 13.68 9.42
C ARG A 181 11.21 13.33 9.82
N GLU A 182 10.22 14.07 9.34
CA GLU A 182 8.80 13.78 9.53
C GLU A 182 8.46 12.42 8.92
N ILE A 183 8.87 12.16 7.68
CA ILE A 183 8.65 10.87 7.01
C ILE A 183 9.30 9.71 7.76
N GLN A 184 10.54 9.87 8.26
CA GLN A 184 11.20 8.84 9.06
C GLN A 184 10.49 8.60 10.40
N THR A 185 10.00 9.65 11.04
CA THR A 185 9.22 9.53 12.28
C THR A 185 7.93 8.75 12.03
N HIS A 186 7.19 9.12 10.98
CA HIS A 186 5.99 8.42 10.56
C HIS A 186 6.24 6.97 10.14
N ALA A 187 7.34 6.71 9.44
CA ALA A 187 7.75 5.35 9.08
C ALA A 187 7.88 4.47 10.33
N THR A 188 8.60 4.95 11.36
CA THR A 188 8.72 4.23 12.64
C THR A 188 7.37 4.01 13.29
N SER A 189 6.54 5.06 13.42
CA SER A 189 5.21 4.95 14.04
C SER A 189 4.29 3.96 13.33
N TRP A 190 4.31 3.92 11.99
CA TRP A 190 3.54 2.94 11.21
C TRP A 190 4.03 1.51 11.44
N LEU A 191 5.35 1.28 11.42
CA LEU A 191 5.91 -0.05 11.67
C LEU A 191 5.60 -0.53 13.09
N GLU A 192 5.69 0.34 14.10
CA GLU A 192 5.31 0.03 15.48
C GLU A 192 3.83 -0.30 15.61
N ALA A 193 2.95 0.53 15.05
CA ALA A 193 1.50 0.33 15.12
C ALA A 193 1.05 -0.97 14.41
N LEU A 194 1.73 -1.33 13.31
CA LEU A 194 1.53 -2.59 12.60
C LEU A 194 2.15 -3.81 13.30
N GLN A 195 2.91 -3.61 14.38
CA GLN A 195 3.71 -4.66 15.06
C GLN A 195 4.75 -5.31 14.13
N LEU A 196 5.36 -4.49 13.27
CA LEU A 196 6.37 -4.88 12.31
C LEU A 196 7.68 -4.09 12.51
N PRO A 197 8.20 -3.96 13.75
CA PRO A 197 9.50 -3.33 13.94
C PRO A 197 10.54 -4.08 13.13
N ASP A 198 11.45 -3.33 12.51
CA ASP A 198 12.51 -3.87 11.67
C ASP A 198 12.08 -4.68 10.45
N ALA A 199 10.80 -4.66 10.05
CA ALA A 199 10.34 -5.37 8.86
C ALA A 199 10.76 -4.68 7.55
N SER A 200 10.95 -3.37 7.60
CA SER A 200 11.51 -2.53 6.53
C SER A 200 12.22 -1.32 7.15
N ALA A 201 12.76 -0.41 6.33
CA ALA A 201 13.36 0.83 6.80
C ALA A 201 13.39 1.90 5.69
N LEU A 202 13.47 3.16 6.12
CA LEU A 202 13.86 4.28 5.25
C LEU A 202 15.29 4.70 5.58
N ARG A 203 16.11 4.86 4.56
CA ARG A 203 17.50 5.26 4.67
C ARG A 203 17.70 6.64 4.04
N SER A 204 18.41 7.51 4.75
CA SER A 204 18.89 8.77 4.20
C SER A 204 20.15 8.52 3.37
N ILE A 205 20.21 9.14 2.20
CA ILE A 205 21.38 9.19 1.33
C ILE A 205 21.61 10.63 0.88
N THR A 206 22.83 10.93 0.47
CA THR A 206 23.20 12.27 -0.01
C THR A 206 23.30 12.26 -1.52
N ALA A 207 22.54 13.14 -2.17
CA ALA A 207 22.59 13.36 -3.62
C ALA A 207 23.84 14.14 -4.04
N GLN A 208 24.12 14.16 -5.34
CA GLN A 208 25.08 15.10 -5.92
C GLN A 208 24.57 16.53 -5.65
N GLY A 209 25.36 17.35 -4.96
CA GLY A 209 24.95 18.68 -4.50
C GLY A 209 24.55 18.77 -3.02
N GLY A 210 24.66 17.67 -2.25
CA GLY A 210 24.51 17.69 -0.80
C GLY A 210 23.07 17.56 -0.29
N GLN A 211 22.08 17.50 -1.19
CA GLN A 211 20.67 17.29 -0.82
C GLN A 211 20.48 15.92 -0.17
N SER A 212 19.77 15.88 0.96
CA SER A 212 19.39 14.63 1.62
C SER A 212 18.14 14.04 0.96
N LEU A 213 18.21 12.77 0.56
CA LEU A 213 17.12 12.01 -0.02
C LEU A 213 16.78 10.81 0.86
N LEU A 214 15.51 10.41 0.87
CA LEU A 214 15.12 9.12 1.44
C LEU A 214 15.00 8.05 0.36
N MET A 215 15.45 6.85 0.71
CA MET A 215 15.28 5.64 -0.08
C MET A 215 14.69 4.52 0.77
N LEU A 216 13.90 3.66 0.13
CA LEU A 216 13.41 2.44 0.76
C LEU A 216 14.55 1.42 0.90
N ASP A 217 14.88 1.05 2.13
CA ASP A 217 15.87 0.04 2.47
C ASP A 217 15.18 -1.30 2.74
N ARG A 218 14.70 -1.92 1.65
CA ARG A 218 13.91 -3.15 1.70
C ARG A 218 14.67 -4.29 2.37
N LYS A 219 13.96 -5.04 3.21
CA LYS A 219 14.47 -6.26 3.87
C LYS A 219 13.88 -7.55 3.29
N ALA A 220 12.97 -7.44 2.31
CA ALA A 220 12.30 -8.56 1.66
C ALA A 220 12.37 -8.48 0.12
N CYS A 221 12.58 -9.63 -0.51
CA CYS A 221 12.57 -9.76 -1.96
C CYS A 221 11.16 -10.18 -2.43
N CYS A 222 10.58 -9.46 -3.40
CA CYS A 222 9.29 -9.79 -4.01
C CYS A 222 9.29 -11.08 -4.86
N GLN A 223 10.44 -11.74 -5.02
CA GLN A 223 10.62 -12.96 -5.81
C GLN A 223 10.42 -12.80 -7.33
N GLU A 224 10.14 -11.61 -7.83
CA GLU A 224 9.93 -11.33 -9.27
C GLU A 224 11.11 -11.73 -10.16
N PHE A 225 12.32 -11.77 -9.60
CA PHE A 225 13.52 -12.27 -10.30
C PHE A 225 13.42 -13.72 -10.78
N ARG A 226 12.40 -14.47 -10.33
CA ARG A 226 12.12 -15.84 -10.75
C ARG A 226 11.33 -15.91 -12.06
N CYS A 227 10.68 -14.83 -12.49
CA CYS A 227 10.02 -14.78 -13.79
C CYS A 227 11.05 -14.70 -14.92
N ALA A 228 10.71 -15.26 -16.07
CA ALA A 228 11.53 -15.20 -17.27
C ALA A 228 11.85 -13.74 -17.64
N ASN A 229 13.12 -13.47 -17.96
CA ASN A 229 13.64 -12.15 -18.35
C ASN A 229 13.46 -11.02 -17.32
N ALA A 230 13.09 -11.35 -16.08
CA ALA A 230 12.92 -10.34 -15.04
C ALA A 230 14.25 -9.72 -14.62
N ARG A 231 14.26 -8.39 -14.47
CA ARG A 231 15.38 -7.67 -13.85
C ARG A 231 15.12 -7.51 -12.36
N LEU A 232 16.18 -7.50 -11.55
CA LEU A 232 16.05 -7.15 -10.15
C LEU A 232 15.46 -5.74 -10.00
N CYS A 233 14.43 -5.59 -9.18
CA CYS A 233 13.86 -4.28 -8.88
C CYS A 233 14.92 -3.31 -8.31
N ARG A 234 14.71 -1.99 -8.46
CA ARG A 234 15.70 -0.96 -8.10
C ARG A 234 16.12 -1.04 -6.63
N THR A 235 15.14 -1.30 -5.76
CA THR A 235 15.32 -1.42 -4.31
C THR A 235 15.49 -2.88 -3.84
N CYS A 236 15.74 -3.84 -4.76
CA CYS A 236 15.79 -5.27 -4.42
C CYS A 236 16.88 -5.57 -3.38
N PRO A 237 16.60 -6.27 -2.27
CA PRO A 237 17.64 -6.65 -1.29
C PRO A 237 18.65 -7.67 -1.82
N ARG A 238 18.45 -8.22 -3.02
CA ARG A 238 19.45 -9.05 -3.71
C ARG A 238 20.56 -8.23 -4.37
N ARG A 239 20.38 -6.91 -4.50
CA ARG A 239 21.43 -5.97 -4.94
C ARG A 239 22.26 -5.54 -3.73
N SER A 240 23.54 -5.23 -3.95
CA SER A 240 24.34 -4.59 -2.89
C SER A 240 23.76 -3.23 -2.52
N LEU A 241 24.08 -2.74 -1.32
CA LEU A 241 23.64 -1.41 -0.88
C LEU A 241 24.10 -0.33 -1.88
N ASP A 242 25.35 -0.37 -2.31
CA ASP A 242 25.92 0.60 -3.27
C ASP A 242 25.18 0.60 -4.60
N GLN A 243 24.80 -0.57 -5.12
CA GLN A 243 23.99 -0.67 -6.34
C GLN A 243 22.61 -0.01 -6.17
N ARG A 244 21.96 -0.19 -5.00
CA ARG A 244 20.66 0.42 -4.71
C ARG A 244 20.78 1.94 -4.56
N ILE A 245 21.83 2.42 -3.91
CA ILE A 245 22.13 3.86 -3.78
C ILE A 245 22.37 4.46 -5.16
N ALA A 246 23.26 3.86 -5.96
CA ALA A 246 23.56 4.32 -7.31
C ALA A 246 22.32 4.39 -8.21
N LEU A 247 21.40 3.41 -8.09
CA LEU A 247 20.12 3.46 -8.80
C LEU A 247 19.22 4.59 -8.29
N LYS A 248 19.12 4.80 -6.98
CA LYS A 248 18.30 5.92 -6.45
C LYS A 248 18.82 7.28 -6.90
N LEU A 249 20.14 7.46 -6.95
CA LEU A 249 20.76 8.71 -7.39
C LEU A 249 20.55 9.00 -8.88
N LYS A 250 20.42 7.95 -9.72
CA LYS A 250 20.07 8.11 -11.14
C LYS A 250 18.63 8.55 -11.37
N ASP A 251 17.70 8.19 -10.49
CA ASP A 251 16.30 8.65 -10.62
C ASP A 251 16.18 10.17 -10.44
N THR A 252 17.05 10.76 -9.63
CA THR A 252 17.00 12.21 -9.34
C THR A 252 17.80 13.06 -10.32
N SER A 253 18.50 12.45 -11.28
CA SER A 253 19.25 13.16 -12.33
C SER A 253 18.50 13.26 -13.66
N ASP A 254 17.37 12.54 -13.79
CA ASP A 254 16.54 12.50 -14.99
C ASP A 254 15.25 13.36 -14.85
N ASP A 255 15.10 14.09 -13.74
CA ASP A 255 14.09 15.14 -13.48
C ASP A 255 14.75 16.53 -13.51
#